data_AF-A0A7V8XZ22-F1
#
_entry.id   AF-A0A7V8XZ22-F1
#
_cell.length_a   1.000
_cell.length_b   1.000
_cell.length_c   1.000
_cell.angle_alpha   90.00
_cell.angle_beta   90.00
_cell.angle_gamma   90.00
#
_symmetry.space_group_name_H-M   'P 1'
#
loop_
_entity.id
_entity.type
_entity.pdbx_description
1 polymer ?
#
loop_
_entity_poly.entity_id
_entity_poly.type
_entity_poly.pdbx_seq_one_letter_code
_entity_poly.pdbx_strand_id
1 'polypeptide(L)'
;MQTFVQDLRHASRPLLKHRGYLATALLTLALGIGFTTATFSVINAVLLRSLPYREPDRLVRLLERNLPRFPRFSVSPGHYLFWRDNATAFEGIGAWAT
;
A
#
# COMPACT_ATOMS: atom_id res chain seq x y z
N MET A 1 29.02 -31.44 -14.31
CA MET A 1 28.58 -30.97 -12.97
C MET A 1 29.72 -30.66 -12.02
N GLN A 2 30.82 -31.44 -11.97
CA GLN A 2 31.94 -31.15 -11.04
C GLN A 2 32.62 -29.79 -11.26
N THR A 3 32.69 -29.32 -12.50
CA THR A 3 33.24 -28.01 -12.87
C THR A 3 32.46 -26.84 -12.26
N PHE A 4 31.13 -26.87 -12.30
CA PHE A 4 30.29 -25.77 -11.78
C PHE A 4 30.45 -25.55 -10.26
N VAL A 5 30.52 -26.64 -9.49
CA VAL A 5 30.75 -26.58 -8.04
C VAL A 5 32.16 -26.10 -7.72
N GLN A 6 33.14 -26.51 -8.52
CA GLN A 6 34.53 -26.07 -8.37
C GLN A 6 34.69 -24.59 -8.70
N ASP A 7 34.00 -24.09 -9.73
CA ASP A 7 33.98 -22.68 -10.12
C ASP A 7 33.33 -21.80 -9.05
N LEU A 8 32.17 -22.22 -8.50
CA LEU A 8 31.52 -21.54 -7.37
C LEU A 8 32.44 -21.47 -6.13
N ARG A 9 33.17 -22.56 -5.85
CA ARG A 9 34.14 -22.60 -4.75
C ARG A 9 35.34 -21.69 -5.00
N HIS A 10 35.82 -21.63 -6.24
CA HIS A 10 36.93 -20.75 -6.62
C HIS A 10 36.52 -19.28 -6.62
N ALA A 11 35.28 -18.94 -7.02
CA ALA A 11 34.77 -17.57 -7.05
C ALA A 11 34.38 -17.04 -5.66
N SER A 12 33.85 -17.88 -4.77
CA SER A 12 33.49 -17.48 -3.39
C SER A 12 34.70 -17.19 -2.50
N ARG A 13 35.84 -17.84 -2.76
CA ARG A 13 37.07 -17.68 -1.98
C ARG A 13 37.67 -16.25 -2.01
N PRO A 14 37.83 -15.58 -3.16
CA PRO A 14 38.29 -14.19 -3.20
C PRO A 14 37.24 -13.21 -2.66
N LEU A 15 35.94 -13.47 -2.89
CA LEU A 15 34.84 -12.67 -2.35
C LEU A 15 34.87 -12.62 -0.81
N LEU A 16 35.12 -13.75 -0.16
CA LEU A 16 35.27 -13.83 1.31
C LEU A 16 36.57 -13.22 1.82
N LYS A 17 37.61 -13.13 0.98
CA LYS A 17 38.90 -12.51 1.33
C LYS A 17 38.80 -10.97 1.34
N HIS A 18 37.94 -10.40 0.49
CA HIS A 18 37.68 -8.95 0.40
C HIS A 18 36.34 -8.58 1.05
N ARG A 19 36.23 -8.80 2.37
CA ARG A 19 34.99 -8.63 3.15
C ARG A 19 34.37 -7.23 3.05
N GLY A 20 35.19 -6.18 2.90
CA GLY A 20 34.71 -4.81 2.74
C GLY A 20 33.93 -4.59 1.44
N TYR A 21 34.46 -5.07 0.31
CA TYR A 21 33.78 -5.01 -0.99
C TYR A 21 32.51 -5.87 -1.01
N LEU A 22 32.58 -7.06 -0.43
CA LEU A 22 31.41 -7.93 -0.30
C LEU A 22 30.30 -7.23 0.51
N ALA A 23 30.65 -6.59 1.63
CA ALA A 23 29.68 -5.90 2.48
C ALA A 23 28.98 -4.76 1.74
N THR A 24 29.72 -3.91 1.02
CA THR A 24 29.12 -2.79 0.26
C THR A 24 28.26 -3.29 -0.89
N ALA A 25 28.70 -4.34 -1.61
CA ALA A 25 27.91 -4.96 -2.67
C ALA A 25 26.61 -5.57 -2.14
N LEU A 26 26.67 -6.32 -1.03
CA LEU A 26 25.50 -6.93 -0.40
C LEU A 26 24.54 -5.88 0.15
N LEU A 27 25.04 -4.82 0.79
CA LEU A 27 24.20 -3.72 1.28
C LEU A 27 23.48 -3.02 0.13
N THR A 28 24.19 -2.73 -0.95
CA THR A 28 23.61 -2.08 -2.15
C THR A 28 22.52 -2.96 -2.77
N LEU A 29 22.80 -4.26 -2.91
CA LEU A 29 21.84 -5.23 -3.44
C LEU A 29 20.62 -5.36 -2.52
N ALA A 30 20.84 -5.50 -1.21
CA ALA A 30 19.78 -5.59 -0.22
C ALA A 30 18.90 -4.33 -0.20
N LEU A 31 19.50 -3.14 -0.33
CA LEU A 31 18.76 -1.88 -0.41
C LEU A 31 17.92 -1.80 -1.68
N GLY A 32 18.45 -2.19 -2.85
CA GLY A 32 17.69 -2.19 -4.10
C GLY A 32 16.49 -3.15 -4.08
N ILE A 33 16.71 -4.38 -3.61
CA ILE A 33 15.66 -5.40 -3.47
C ILE A 33 14.63 -4.96 -2.41
N GLY A 34 15.11 -4.50 -1.27
CA GLY A 34 14.29 -4.05 -0.15
C GLY A 34 13.44 -2.84 -0.50
N PHE A 35 13.99 -1.86 -1.23
CA PHE A 35 13.27 -0.68 -1.68
C PHE A 35 12.09 -1.05 -2.58
N THR A 36 12.35 -1.86 -3.62
CA THR A 36 11.30 -2.31 -4.55
C THR A 36 10.19 -3.05 -3.79
N THR A 37 10.57 -3.96 -2.89
CA THR A 37 9.62 -4.74 -2.08
C THR A 37 8.83 -3.86 -1.10
N ALA A 38 9.49 -2.91 -0.44
CA ALA A 38 8.87 -1.99 0.51
C ALA A 38 7.87 -1.07 -0.18
N THR A 39 8.21 -0.53 -1.34
CA THR A 39 7.28 0.30 -2.13
C THR A 39 6.02 -0.47 -2.49
N PHE A 40 6.14 -1.69 -3.04
CA PHE A 40 4.97 -2.52 -3.34
C PHE A 40 4.19 -2.92 -2.09
N SER A 41 4.87 -3.20 -0.97
CA SER A 41 4.22 -3.52 0.30
C SER A 41 3.39 -2.35 0.84
N VAL A 42 3.93 -1.13 0.81
CA VAL A 42 3.19 0.08 1.25
C VAL A 42 2.02 0.36 0.32
N ILE A 43 2.22 0.33 -0.99
CA ILE A 43 1.14 0.49 -1.97
C ILE A 43 0.06 -0.56 -1.71
N ASN A 44 0.44 -1.82 -1.52
CA ASN A 44 -0.51 -2.88 -1.25
C ASN A 44 -1.25 -2.67 0.07
N ALA A 45 -0.56 -2.24 1.13
CA ALA A 45 -1.16 -2.02 2.44
C ALA A 45 -2.11 -0.81 2.49
N VAL A 46 -1.83 0.24 1.71
CA VAL A 46 -2.56 1.52 1.74
C VAL A 46 -3.62 1.59 0.63
N LEU A 47 -3.29 1.19 -0.59
CA LEU A 47 -4.17 1.34 -1.76
C LEU A 47 -4.97 0.07 -2.07
N LEU A 48 -4.40 -1.12 -1.87
CA LEU A 48 -4.99 -2.38 -2.34
C LEU A 48 -5.59 -3.24 -1.23
N ARG A 49 -5.15 -3.07 0.02
CA ARG A 49 -5.77 -3.73 1.16
C ARG A 49 -7.16 -3.15 1.29
N SER A 50 -8.13 -3.92 0.83
CA SER A 50 -9.54 -3.62 0.95
C SER A 50 -9.80 -3.14 2.37
N LEU A 51 -10.43 -1.97 2.50
CA LEU A 51 -10.86 -1.48 3.80
C LEU A 51 -11.57 -2.64 4.52
N PRO A 52 -11.45 -2.78 5.86
CA PRO A 52 -11.94 -3.93 6.63
C PRO A 52 -13.48 -3.97 6.72
N TYR A 53 -14.15 -3.81 5.59
CA TYR A 53 -15.58 -3.92 5.38
C TYR A 53 -15.84 -5.17 4.55
N ARG A 54 -16.89 -5.88 4.94
CA ARG A 54 -17.44 -7.00 4.18
C ARG A 54 -17.99 -6.41 2.87
N GLU A 55 -17.56 -6.92 1.72
CA GLU A 55 -17.96 -6.44 0.38
C GLU A 55 -17.47 -5.00 0.05
N PRO A 56 -16.14 -4.79 -0.12
CA PRO A 56 -15.57 -3.46 -0.37
C PRO A 56 -16.03 -2.83 -1.69
N ASP A 57 -16.47 -3.64 -2.65
CA ASP A 57 -17.03 -3.23 -3.94
C ASP A 57 -18.39 -2.53 -3.84
N ARG A 58 -19.11 -2.72 -2.73
CA ARG A 58 -20.39 -2.05 -2.46
C ARG A 58 -20.25 -0.71 -1.74
N LEU A 59 -19.03 -0.33 -1.34
CA LEU A 59 -18.77 0.95 -0.67
C LEU A 59 -18.80 2.11 -1.64
N VAL A 60 -19.58 3.14 -1.32
CA VAL A 60 -19.63 4.40 -2.06
C VAL A 60 -19.35 5.59 -1.14
N ARG A 61 -18.70 6.63 -1.68
CA ARG A 61 -18.43 7.87 -0.95
C ARG A 61 -19.53 8.89 -1.25
N LEU A 62 -20.31 9.25 -0.23
CA LEU A 62 -21.29 10.34 -0.29
C LEU A 62 -20.58 11.70 -0.18
N LEU A 63 -20.87 12.62 -1.09
CA LEU A 63 -20.27 13.95 -1.16
C LEU A 63 -21.38 14.97 -1.37
N GLU A 64 -21.27 16.12 -0.70
CA GLU A 64 -22.24 17.20 -0.84
C GLU A 64 -21.82 18.15 -1.98
N ARG A 65 -22.79 18.51 -2.84
CA ARG A 65 -22.60 19.43 -3.97
C ARG A 65 -23.47 20.68 -3.82
N ASN A 66 -23.43 21.30 -2.63
CA ASN A 66 -24.24 22.49 -2.33
C ASN A 66 -23.51 23.82 -2.59
N LEU A 67 -22.21 23.79 -2.90
CA LEU A 67 -21.42 24.99 -3.18
C LEU A 67 -20.96 24.98 -4.64
N PRO A 68 -21.36 25.97 -5.47
CA PRO A 68 -20.94 26.08 -6.87
C PRO A 68 -19.42 26.10 -7.04
N ARG A 69 -18.71 26.63 -6.04
CA ARG A 69 -17.25 26.77 -6.04
C ARG A 69 -16.51 25.55 -5.47
N PHE A 70 -17.23 24.65 -4.78
CA PHE A 70 -16.69 23.44 -4.17
C PHE A 70 -17.58 22.24 -4.50
N PRO A 71 -17.38 21.62 -5.68
CA PRO A 71 -18.27 20.57 -6.18
C PRO A 71 -18.20 19.25 -5.38
N ARG A 72 -17.24 19.10 -4.47
CA ARG A 72 -17.09 17.97 -3.56
C ARG A 72 -16.60 18.49 -2.20
N PHE A 73 -17.50 18.60 -1.23
CA PHE A 73 -17.15 18.99 0.13
C PHE A 73 -17.63 17.96 1.15
N SER A 74 -17.06 18.03 2.36
CA SER A 74 -17.51 17.21 3.48
C SER A 74 -18.99 17.47 3.77
N VAL A 75 -19.74 16.41 4.04
CA VAL A 75 -21.18 16.48 4.31
C VAL A 75 -21.41 17.19 5.64
N SER A 76 -22.34 18.14 5.68
CA SER A 76 -22.69 18.79 6.94
C SER A 76 -23.28 17.77 7.94
N PRO A 77 -23.06 17.92 9.26
CA PRO A 77 -23.61 16.98 10.24
C PRO A 77 -25.14 16.82 10.14
N GLY A 78 -25.85 17.89 9.81
CA GLY A 78 -27.31 17.86 9.61
C GLY A 78 -27.74 17.00 8.43
N HIS A 79 -27.06 17.13 7.28
CA HIS A 79 -27.34 16.27 6.12
C HIS A 79 -26.97 14.82 6.35
N TYR A 80 -25.89 14.55 7.09
CA TYR A 80 -25.56 13.19 7.49
C TYR A 80 -26.69 12.54 8.30
N LEU A 81 -27.20 13.23 9.34
CA LEU A 81 -28.30 12.71 10.16
C LEU A 81 -29.56 12.49 9.32
N PHE A 82 -29.90 13.45 8.47
CA PHE A 82 -31.04 13.33 7.57
C PHE A 82 -30.92 12.11 6.63
N TRP A 83 -29.78 11.91 5.98
CA TRP A 83 -29.59 10.75 5.09
C TRP A 83 -29.56 9.44 5.85
N ARG A 84 -28.89 9.38 7.01
CA ARG A 84 -28.86 8.18 7.84
C ARG A 84 -30.27 7.70 8.20
N ASP A 85 -31.19 8.62 8.46
CA ASP A 85 -32.54 8.30 8.93
C ASP A 85 -33.57 8.17 7.78
N ASN A 86 -33.28 8.69 6.57
CA ASN A 86 -34.24 8.75 5.46
C ASN A 86 -33.80 8.03 4.17
N ALA A 87 -32.52 7.69 4.00
CA ALA A 87 -32.04 7.07 2.77
C ALA A 87 -32.40 5.58 2.72
N THR A 88 -33.08 5.15 1.66
CA THR A 88 -33.47 3.75 1.43
C THR A 88 -32.59 3.02 0.43
N ALA A 89 -31.73 3.75 -0.30
CA ALA A 89 -30.85 3.19 -1.33
C ALA A 89 -29.58 2.53 -0.77
N PHE A 90 -29.27 2.73 0.52
CA PHE A 90 -28.06 2.23 1.17
C PHE A 90 -28.42 1.33 2.35
N GLU A 91 -27.66 0.25 2.55
CA GLU A 91 -27.81 -0.66 3.68
C GLU A 91 -27.42 0.01 5.02
N GLY A 92 -26.48 0.97 4.96
CA GLY A 92 -26.07 1.78 6.11
C GLY A 92 -25.22 2.97 5.68
N ILE A 93 -25.20 4.02 6.50
CA ILE A 93 -24.41 5.24 6.26
C ILE A 93 -23.57 5.52 7.50
N GLY A 94 -22.26 5.66 7.30
CA GLY A 94 -21.30 6.05 8.32
C GLY A 94 -20.56 7.34 7.95
N ALA A 95 -20.11 8.06 8.96
CA ALA A 95 -19.25 9.24 8.80
C ALA A 95 -17.89 8.98 9.43
N TRP A 96 -16.82 9.50 8.82
CA TRP A 96 -15.48 9.49 9.39
C TRP A 96 -14.89 10.91 9.28
N ALA A 97 -14.03 11.26 10.23
CA ALA A 97 -13.14 12.40 10.12
C ALA A 97 -11.74 11.87 9.74
N THR A 98 -11.03 12.61 8.89
CA THR A 98 -9.63 12.31 8.54
C THR A 98 -8.72 13.18 9.39
#